data_AF-A0A842UHJ4-F1
#
_entry.id   AF-A0A842UHJ4-F1
#
_cell.length_a   1.000
_cell.length_b   1.000
_cell.length_c   1.000
_cell.angle_alpha   90.00
_cell.angle_beta   90.00
_cell.angle_gamma   90.00
#
_symmetry.space_group_name_H-M   'P 1'
#
loop_
_entity.id
_entity.type
_entity.pdbx_description
1 polymer ?
#
loop_
_entity_poly.entity_id
_entity_poly.type
_entity_poly.pdbx_seq_one_letter_code
_entity_poly.pdbx_strand_id
1 'polypeptide(L)'
;MKHERDIFYKIHELTLERKQELLREAKEKAYEWWVDILDCNISITRRRIDMEFEEALKKATEPTYFFFIHRKGYENWKWHLEVGYRTMTSPDYFLWIRVEEDLIDDIVKKYALEKM
;
A
#
# COMPACT_ATOMS: atom_id res chain seq x y z
N MET A 1 -20.59 12.83 -13.20
CA MET A 1 -19.29 12.26 -12.83
C MET A 1 -19.54 10.84 -12.32
N LYS A 2 -19.28 9.84 -13.15
CA LYS A 2 -19.46 8.43 -12.77
C LYS A 2 -18.29 8.00 -11.88
N HIS A 3 -18.57 7.32 -10.78
CA HIS A 3 -17.54 6.69 -9.96
C HIS A 3 -17.27 5.28 -10.51
N GLU A 4 -16.02 4.99 -10.82
CA GLU A 4 -15.56 3.65 -11.14
C GLU A 4 -15.14 2.94 -9.85
N ARG A 5 -15.60 1.70 -9.68
CA ARG A 5 -15.28 0.95 -8.46
C ARG A 5 -13.81 0.57 -8.45
N ASP A 6 -13.18 0.74 -7.29
CA ASP A 6 -11.84 0.24 -7.03
C ASP A 6 -11.78 -1.28 -7.16
N ILE A 7 -10.61 -1.80 -7.54
CA ILE A 7 -10.35 -3.24 -7.62
C ILE A 7 -9.37 -3.60 -6.50
N PHE A 8 -9.79 -4.52 -5.63
CA PHE A 8 -8.95 -5.04 -4.56
C PHE A 8 -8.28 -6.33 -5.01
N TYR A 9 -7.02 -6.52 -4.66
CA TYR A 9 -6.30 -7.75 -4.98
C TYR A 9 -6.14 -8.65 -3.76
N LYS A 10 -6.28 -9.97 -3.98
CA LYS A 10 -5.97 -11.00 -3.00
C LYS A 10 -4.45 -11.10 -2.85
N ILE A 11 -4.00 -10.96 -1.62
CA ILE A 11 -2.57 -10.91 -1.27
C ILE A 11 -2.22 -11.79 -0.08
N HIS A 12 -3.24 -12.42 0.54
CA HIS A 12 -3.06 -13.28 1.70
C HIS A 12 -2.32 -14.58 1.34
N GLU A 13 -2.37 -14.98 0.07
CA GLU A 13 -1.65 -16.14 -0.46
C GLU A 13 -0.14 -15.88 -0.63
N LEU A 14 0.31 -14.62 -0.61
CA LEU A 14 1.72 -14.28 -0.67
C LEU A 14 2.38 -14.45 0.71
N THR A 15 3.60 -15.00 0.70
CA THR A 15 4.48 -15.01 1.89
C THR A 15 4.85 -13.58 2.29
N LEU A 16 5.28 -13.40 3.56
CA LEU A 16 5.75 -12.10 4.04
C LEU A 16 6.91 -11.55 3.19
N GLU A 17 7.87 -12.40 2.83
CA GLU A 17 8.99 -12.06 1.96
C GLU A 17 8.51 -11.55 0.60
N ARG A 18 7.58 -12.25 -0.05
CA ARG A 18 7.00 -11.82 -1.32
C ARG A 18 6.24 -10.50 -1.21
N LYS A 19 5.53 -10.27 -0.11
CA LYS A 19 4.88 -8.97 0.18
C LYS A 19 5.91 -7.86 0.31
N GLN A 20 7.02 -8.10 1.02
CA GLN A 20 8.09 -7.11 1.19
C GLN A 20 8.82 -6.81 -0.13
N GLU A 21 9.10 -7.82 -0.94
CA GLU A 21 9.63 -7.63 -2.31
C GLU A 21 8.69 -6.77 -3.15
N LEU A 22 7.39 -7.05 -3.09
CA LEU A 22 6.38 -6.26 -3.79
C LEU A 22 6.41 -4.80 -3.32
N LEU A 23 6.47 -4.55 -2.02
CA LEU A 23 6.56 -3.19 -1.48
C LEU A 23 7.81 -2.44 -1.98
N ARG A 24 8.98 -3.12 -2.05
CA ARG A 24 10.20 -2.52 -2.61
C ARG A 24 10.02 -2.13 -4.07
N GLU A 25 9.51 -3.06 -4.90
CA GLU A 25 9.29 -2.80 -6.32
C GLU A 25 8.24 -1.71 -6.55
N ALA A 26 7.16 -1.71 -5.76
CA ALA A 26 6.16 -0.66 -5.81
C ALA A 26 6.79 0.69 -5.49
N LYS A 27 7.63 0.78 -4.45
CA LYS A 27 8.32 2.02 -4.07
C LYS A 27 9.29 2.49 -5.16
N GLU A 28 10.01 1.60 -5.84
CA GLU A 28 10.91 1.97 -6.94
C GLU A 28 10.15 2.58 -8.12
N LYS A 29 8.92 2.11 -8.35
CA LYS A 29 8.01 2.56 -9.42
C LYS A 29 7.05 3.68 -8.98
N ALA A 30 7.11 4.11 -7.73
CA ALA A 30 6.15 5.03 -7.16
C ALA A 30 6.41 6.47 -7.56
N TYR A 31 5.34 7.22 -7.81
CA TYR A 31 5.40 8.68 -7.92
C TYR A 31 5.21 9.37 -6.56
N GLU A 32 4.63 8.67 -5.58
CA GLU A 32 4.45 9.16 -4.22
C GLU A 32 4.50 7.99 -3.22
N TRP A 33 5.16 8.19 -2.09
CA TRP A 33 5.07 7.30 -0.94
C TRP A 33 5.25 8.10 0.36
N TRP A 34 4.67 7.62 1.46
CA TRP A 34 4.85 8.20 2.78
C TRP A 34 4.49 7.21 3.89
N VAL A 35 4.84 7.57 5.12
CA VAL A 35 4.47 6.84 6.33
C VAL A 35 3.58 7.71 7.22
N ASP A 36 2.47 7.16 7.68
CA ASP A 36 1.69 7.75 8.77
C ASP A 36 1.86 6.94 10.05
N ILE A 37 1.74 7.62 11.19
CA ILE A 37 1.62 7.02 12.51
C ILE A 37 0.30 7.41 13.16
N LEU A 38 -0.34 6.46 13.83
CA LEU A 38 -1.42 6.69 14.79
C LEU A 38 -0.95 6.21 16.17
N ASP A 39 -0.74 7.16 17.07
CA ASP A 39 -0.50 6.89 18.48
C ASP A 39 -1.61 7.55 19.29
N CYS A 40 -2.60 6.77 19.70
CA CYS A 40 -3.78 7.26 20.43
C CYS A 40 -3.44 7.88 21.80
N ASN A 41 -2.22 7.69 22.32
CA ASN A 41 -1.76 8.39 23.53
C ASN A 41 -1.34 9.83 23.23
N ILE A 42 -1.05 10.15 21.97
CA ILE A 42 -0.60 11.48 21.53
C ILE A 42 -1.68 12.18 20.70
N SER A 43 -2.32 11.46 19.78
CA SER A 43 -3.37 11.99 18.90
C SER A 43 -4.33 10.88 18.45
N ILE A 44 -5.61 11.22 18.35
CA ILE A 44 -6.63 10.34 17.73
C ILE A 44 -6.57 10.34 16.20
N THR A 45 -5.74 11.19 15.60
CA THR A 45 -5.57 11.31 14.15
C THR A 45 -4.21 10.76 13.70
N ARG A 46 -4.20 10.18 12.50
CA ARG A 46 -2.97 9.83 11.79
C ARG A 46 -2.17 11.09 11.48
N ARG A 47 -0.85 10.98 11.60
CA ARG A 47 0.08 12.05 11.23
C ARG A 47 1.17 11.47 10.34
N ARG A 48 1.47 12.17 9.25
CA ARG A 48 2.63 11.85 8.40
C ARG A 48 3.90 12.07 9.20
N ILE A 49 4.83 11.14 9.13
CA ILE A 49 6.14 11.21 9.78
C ILE A 49 7.25 11.05 8.75
N ASP A 50 8.42 11.59 9.08
CA ASP A 50 9.64 11.31 8.36
C ASP A 50 10.19 9.95 8.84
N MET A 51 10.22 8.98 7.94
CA MET A 51 10.68 7.62 8.21
C MET A 51 11.26 7.05 6.93
N GLU A 52 12.48 6.53 7.03
CA GLU A 52 13.15 5.90 5.91
C GLU A 52 12.39 4.64 5.46
N PHE A 53 12.37 4.41 4.14
CA PHE A 53 11.58 3.32 3.57
C PHE A 53 11.98 1.94 4.13
N GLU A 54 13.27 1.68 4.29
CA GLU A 54 13.74 0.40 4.84
C GLU A 54 13.39 0.25 6.33
N GLU A 55 13.25 1.35 7.07
CA GLU A 55 12.76 1.30 8.45
C GLU A 55 11.25 1.01 8.49
N ALA A 56 10.48 1.61 7.59
CA ALA A 56 9.09 1.27 7.40
C ALA A 56 8.95 -0.20 6.98
N LEU A 57 9.76 -0.69 6.05
CA LEU A 57 9.68 -2.07 5.58
C LEU A 57 9.96 -3.10 6.68
N LYS A 58 10.88 -2.81 7.61
CA LYS A 58 11.12 -3.65 8.80
C LYS A 58 9.90 -3.78 9.71
N LYS A 59 8.94 -2.85 9.65
CA LYS A 59 7.67 -2.91 10.39
C LYS A 59 6.60 -3.74 9.67
N ALA A 60 6.81 -4.10 8.41
CA ALA A 60 5.95 -5.04 7.69
C ALA A 60 6.21 -6.47 8.20
N THR A 61 5.67 -6.79 9.38
CA THR A 61 5.75 -8.11 10.03
C THR A 61 4.37 -8.77 10.08
N GLU A 62 4.25 -9.95 10.69
CA GLU A 62 2.93 -10.48 11.06
C GLU A 62 2.66 -10.22 12.56
N PRO A 63 1.43 -9.87 12.97
CA PRO A 63 0.25 -9.59 12.14
C PRO A 63 0.26 -8.15 11.58
N THR A 64 0.18 -8.00 10.26
CA THR A 64 0.02 -6.69 9.59
C THR A 64 -1.06 -6.83 8.52
N TYR A 65 -1.93 -5.82 8.39
CA TYR A 65 -2.90 -5.78 7.31
C TYR A 65 -2.28 -5.13 6.07
N PHE A 66 -1.99 -5.94 5.05
CA PHE A 66 -1.49 -5.46 3.78
C PHE A 66 -2.66 -5.18 2.81
N PHE A 67 -2.51 -4.19 1.94
CA PHE A 67 -3.53 -3.84 0.96
C PHE A 67 -2.91 -3.49 -0.40
N PHE A 68 -3.63 -3.89 -1.45
CA PHE A 68 -3.25 -3.72 -2.84
C PHE A 68 -4.52 -3.37 -3.61
N ILE A 69 -4.65 -2.12 -4.01
CA ILE A 69 -5.91 -1.56 -4.47
C ILE A 69 -5.64 -0.77 -5.74
N HIS A 70 -6.25 -1.18 -6.85
CA HIS A 70 -6.37 -0.34 -8.02
C HIS A 70 -7.42 0.74 -7.75
N ARG A 71 -6.98 1.96 -7.48
CA ARG A 71 -7.82 3.12 -7.25
C ARG A 71 -8.27 3.71 -8.58
N LYS A 72 -9.54 3.52 -8.92
CA LYS A 72 -10.13 4.03 -10.18
C LYS A 72 -10.84 5.36 -9.99
N GLY A 73 -11.38 5.61 -8.80
CA GLY A 73 -11.91 6.91 -8.41
C GLY A 73 -13.03 7.41 -9.34
N TYR A 74 -13.03 8.70 -9.65
CA TYR A 74 -14.03 9.33 -10.49
C TYR A 74 -13.56 9.42 -11.94
N GLU A 75 -14.52 9.45 -12.86
CA GLU A 75 -14.30 9.79 -14.26
C GLU A 75 -13.43 11.07 -14.36
N ASN A 76 -12.27 10.98 -15.02
CA ASN A 76 -11.18 11.98 -15.12
C ASN A 76 -10.16 12.04 -13.97
N TRP A 77 -10.18 11.12 -13.01
CA TRP A 77 -9.08 10.95 -12.06
C TRP A 77 -8.01 10.01 -12.64
N LYS A 78 -6.74 10.32 -12.37
CA LYS A 78 -5.64 9.42 -12.73
C LYS A 78 -5.73 8.17 -11.88
N TRP A 79 -5.88 7.02 -12.53
CA TRP A 79 -5.86 5.74 -11.85
C TRP A 79 -4.46 5.50 -11.30
N HIS A 80 -4.40 4.78 -10.18
CA HIS A 80 -3.13 4.36 -9.61
C HIS A 80 -3.32 3.10 -8.80
N LEU A 81 -2.23 2.36 -8.61
CA LEU A 81 -2.19 1.29 -7.65
C LEU A 81 -1.74 1.86 -6.31
N GLU A 82 -2.63 1.75 -5.32
CA GLU A 82 -2.33 2.03 -3.92
C GLU A 82 -1.90 0.72 -3.25
N VAL A 83 -0.64 0.71 -2.82
CA VAL A 83 -0.02 -0.43 -2.14
C VAL A 83 0.44 0.00 -0.77
N GLY A 84 0.27 -0.87 0.22
CA GLY A 84 0.75 -0.56 1.54
C GLY A 84 0.41 -1.58 2.59
N TYR A 85 0.58 -1.15 3.83
CA TYR A 85 0.24 -1.96 4.98
C TYR A 85 -0.16 -1.09 6.18
N ARG A 86 -0.77 -1.75 7.18
CA ARG A 86 -1.04 -1.23 8.52
C ARG A 86 -0.56 -2.23 9.58
N THR A 87 0.29 -1.81 10.53
CA THR A 87 0.91 -2.73 11.51
C THR A 87 -0.06 -3.28 12.55
N MET A 88 -1.23 -2.65 12.77
CA MET A 88 -2.23 -3.11 13.75
C MET A 88 -1.68 -3.18 15.19
N THR A 89 -0.67 -2.36 15.49
CA THR A 89 -0.03 -2.22 16.81
C THR A 89 -0.34 -0.86 17.43
N SER A 90 0.11 -0.61 18.67
CA SER A 90 0.13 0.74 19.26
C SER A 90 1.58 1.12 19.60
N PRO A 91 2.19 2.12 18.95
CA PRO A 91 1.63 2.91 17.85
C PRO A 91 1.42 2.10 16.56
N ASP A 92 0.47 2.54 15.74
CA ASP A 92 0.06 1.93 14.47
C ASP A 92 0.74 2.66 13.31
N TYR A 93 1.46 1.93 12.47
CA TYR A 93 2.17 2.50 11.32
C TYR A 93 1.49 2.10 10.02
N PHE A 94 1.41 3.07 9.11
CA PHE A 94 0.81 2.91 7.80
C PHE A 94 1.85 3.26 6.75
N LEU A 95 2.13 2.33 5.85
CA LEU A 95 2.91 2.62 4.65
C LEU A 95 1.95 2.84 3.49
N TRP A 96 2.13 3.94 2.77
CA TRP A 96 1.38 4.26 1.57
C TRP A 96 2.34 4.40 0.40
N ILE A 97 2.04 3.71 -0.70
CA ILE A 97 2.80 3.77 -1.95
C ILE A 97 1.80 3.91 -3.08
N ARG A 98 2.01 4.87 -3.96
CA ARG A 98 1.19 5.09 -5.16
C ARG A 98 2.02 4.90 -6.41
N VAL A 99 1.58 3.96 -7.25
CA VAL A 99 2.24 3.58 -8.50
C VAL A 99 1.36 3.99 -9.67
N GLU A 100 2.00 4.49 -10.73
CA GLU A 100 1.32 4.89 -11.96
C GLU A 100 0.56 3.74 -12.64
N GLU A 101 -0.52 4.08 -13.35
CA GLU A 101 -1.44 3.13 -13.97
C GLU A 101 -0.77 2.18 -14.97
N ASP A 102 0.17 2.68 -15.75
CA ASP A 102 0.86 1.94 -16.81
C ASP A 102 1.73 0.79 -16.29
N LEU A 103 2.07 0.81 -15.00
CA LEU A 103 2.89 -0.22 -14.34
C LEU A 103 2.04 -1.24 -13.54
N ILE A 104 0.73 -1.04 -13.45
CA ILE A 104 -0.16 -1.90 -12.64
C ILE A 104 -0.18 -3.33 -13.20
N ASP A 105 -0.38 -3.47 -14.51
CA ASP A 105 -0.50 -4.78 -15.16
C ASP A 105 0.77 -5.62 -14.98
N ASP A 106 1.95 -4.97 -15.02
CA ASP A 106 3.23 -5.63 -14.83
C ASP A 106 3.37 -6.18 -13.40
N ILE A 107 3.00 -5.39 -12.40
CA ILE A 107 3.02 -5.81 -10.99
C ILE A 107 2.02 -6.94 -10.77
N VAL A 108 0.78 -6.80 -11.24
CA VAL A 108 -0.29 -7.79 -11.06
C VAL A 108 0.11 -9.14 -11.68
N LYS A 109 0.67 -9.14 -12.90
CA LYS A 109 1.13 -10.37 -13.56
C LYS A 109 2.32 -10.98 -12.84
N LYS A 110 3.32 -10.19 -12.46
CA LYS A 110 4.55 -10.68 -11.80
C LYS A 110 4.27 -11.35 -10.46
N TYR A 111 3.29 -10.86 -9.71
CA TYR A 111 2.92 -11.40 -8.40
C TYR A 111 1.69 -12.31 -8.45
N ALA A 112 1.18 -12.62 -9.64
CA ALA A 112 -0.01 -13.45 -9.86
C ALA A 112 -1.21 -13.01 -8.98
N LEU A 113 -1.43 -11.70 -8.87
CA LEU A 113 -2.46 -11.15 -8.00
C LEU A 113 -3.85 -11.36 -8.60
N GLU A 114 -4.72 -12.06 -7.87
CA GLU A 114 -6.12 -12.21 -8.23
C GLU A 114 -6.97 -11.04 -7.73
N LYS A 115 -8.03 -10.69 -8.47
CA LYS A 115 -9.02 -9.73 -8.00
C LYS A 115 -9.90 -10.38 -6.92
N MET A 116 -10.30 -9.60 -5.92
CA MET A 116 -11.31 -9.97 -4.92
C MET A 116 -12.73 -9.89 -5.46
#